data_AF-A0A6G9W269-F1
#
_entry.id   AF-A0A6G9W269-F1
#
_cell.length_a   1.000
_cell.length_b   1.000
_cell.length_c   1.000
_cell.angle_alpha   90.00
_cell.angle_beta   90.00
_cell.angle_gamma   90.00
#
_symmetry.space_group_name_H-M   'P 1'
#
loop_
_entity.id
_entity.type
_entity.pdbx_description
1 polymer ?
#
loop_
_entity_poly.entity_id
_entity_poly.type
_entity_poly.pdbx_seq_one_letter_code
_entity_poly.pdbx_strand_id
1 'polypeptide(L)'
;MAYRRRSFRRSGGQRDKYSVEQTGFQLTLPTTLTNGLYQQAVQVVAPDSAQGMRKVKHLTVNLTLRNANNEIELFWALVFVPQGYTPNAMYSVTGSVSGSLYEPNQFVMNCGIVDPDAGPIRFRSPISRNLNSGDSIYLIVGATDLFGASAPIINGIVRYAITLQ
;
A
#
# COMPACT_ATOMS: atom_id res chain seq x y z
N MET A 1 -14.31 -36.77 44.61
CA MET A 1 -14.36 -35.64 43.65
C MET A 1 -13.85 -36.11 42.30
N ALA A 2 -14.72 -36.26 41.31
CA ALA A 2 -14.34 -36.72 39.97
C ALA A 2 -13.87 -35.54 39.10
N TYR A 3 -12.61 -35.58 38.64
CA TYR A 3 -12.06 -34.58 37.72
C TYR A 3 -12.77 -34.68 36.36
N ARG A 4 -13.50 -33.62 35.99
CA ARG A 4 -14.07 -33.46 34.64
C ARG A 4 -12.92 -33.42 33.62
N ARG A 5 -12.70 -34.53 32.91
CA ARG A 5 -11.84 -34.57 31.72
C ARG A 5 -12.46 -33.67 30.65
N ARG A 6 -11.92 -32.45 30.48
CA ARG A 6 -12.25 -31.60 29.34
C ARG A 6 -11.74 -32.32 28.08
N SER A 7 -12.64 -32.71 27.20
CA SER A 7 -12.24 -33.09 25.85
C SER A 7 -11.69 -31.84 25.17
N PHE A 8 -10.39 -31.85 24.87
CA PHE A 8 -9.83 -30.90 23.93
C PHE A 8 -10.46 -31.21 22.59
N ARG A 9 -11.50 -30.44 22.22
CA ARG A 9 -12.03 -30.45 20.87
C ARG A 9 -10.87 -30.09 19.97
N ARG A 10 -10.29 -31.08 19.28
CA ARG A 10 -9.44 -30.84 18.12
C ARG A 10 -10.34 -30.08 17.16
N SER A 11 -10.09 -28.77 17.03
CA SER A 11 -10.72 -27.96 16.00
C SER A 11 -10.31 -28.60 14.68
N GLY A 12 -11.21 -29.41 14.12
CA GLY A 12 -11.04 -30.00 12.79
C GLY A 12 -10.83 -28.84 11.84
N GLY A 13 -9.60 -28.77 11.30
CA GLY A 13 -9.00 -27.56 10.75
C GLY A 13 -9.95 -26.74 9.90
N GLN A 14 -10.18 -25.49 10.32
CA GLN A 14 -10.68 -24.49 9.41
C GLN A 14 -9.60 -24.30 8.35
N ARG A 15 -9.93 -24.59 7.08
CA ARG A 15 -9.16 -24.09 5.94
C ARG A 15 -9.01 -22.58 6.16
N ASP A 16 -7.78 -22.08 6.14
CA ASP A 16 -7.52 -20.66 6.36
C ASP A 16 -8.34 -19.87 5.33
N LYS A 17 -9.38 -19.17 5.83
CA LYS A 17 -10.25 -18.32 5.01
C LYS A 17 -9.45 -17.23 4.27
N TYR A 18 -8.28 -16.92 4.79
CA TYR A 18 -7.36 -15.93 4.25
C TYR A 18 -6.04 -16.60 3.88
N SER A 19 -5.59 -16.36 2.65
CA SER A 19 -4.21 -16.59 2.27
C SER A 19 -3.38 -15.35 2.59
N VAL A 20 -2.13 -15.55 3.01
CA VAL A 20 -1.16 -14.46 3.16
C VAL A 20 -0.39 -14.36 1.83
N GLU A 21 -0.48 -13.20 1.20
CA GLU A 21 0.22 -12.90 -0.04
C GLU A 21 1.28 -11.81 0.17
N GLN A 22 2.25 -11.81 -0.73
CA GLN A 22 3.34 -10.86 -0.75
C GLN A 22 3.64 -10.41 -2.18
N THR A 23 3.74 -9.10 -2.36
CA THR A 23 4.07 -8.48 -3.64
C THR A 23 5.32 -7.63 -3.46
N GLY A 24 6.40 -7.99 -4.15
CA GLY A 24 7.59 -7.15 -4.27
C GLY A 24 7.37 -6.08 -5.33
N PHE A 25 7.91 -4.88 -5.10
CA PHE A 25 7.84 -3.80 -6.07
C PHE A 25 9.15 -3.01 -6.12
N GLN A 26 9.40 -2.41 -7.28
CA GLN A 26 10.45 -1.45 -7.52
C GLN A 26 9.84 -0.25 -8.25
N LEU A 27 10.17 0.94 -7.77
CA LEU A 27 9.70 2.21 -8.30
C LEU A 27 10.90 3.10 -8.56
N THR A 28 10.90 3.82 -9.67
CA THR A 28 11.83 4.93 -9.91
C THR A 28 10.99 6.21 -9.94
N LEU A 29 11.28 7.18 -9.08
CA LEU A 29 10.53 8.43 -9.09
C LEU A 29 10.85 9.22 -10.37
N PRO A 30 9.84 9.83 -11.02
CA PRO A 30 10.07 10.60 -12.25
C PRO A 30 10.85 11.88 -11.94
N THR A 31 11.54 12.44 -12.93
CA THR A 31 12.30 13.70 -12.79
C THR A 31 11.45 14.96 -12.94
N THR A 32 10.15 14.83 -13.14
CA THR A 32 9.20 15.94 -13.33
C THR A 32 8.28 16.06 -12.13
N LEU A 33 8.15 17.27 -11.59
CA LEU A 33 7.22 17.57 -10.52
C LEU A 33 5.77 17.45 -11.02
N THR A 34 4.94 16.79 -10.23
CA THR A 34 3.48 16.77 -10.35
C THR A 34 2.92 17.21 -9.01
N ASN A 35 2.23 18.34 -8.97
CA ASN A 35 1.64 18.93 -7.75
C ASN A 35 2.65 19.16 -6.61
N GLY A 36 3.87 19.57 -6.94
CA GLY A 36 4.94 19.80 -5.96
C GLY A 36 5.62 18.53 -5.45
N LEU A 37 5.34 17.35 -6.03
CA LEU A 37 6.02 16.09 -5.70
C LEU A 37 6.52 15.37 -6.95
N TYR A 38 7.66 14.69 -6.82
CA TYR A 38 8.12 13.69 -7.76
C TYR A 38 7.50 12.36 -7.36
N GLN A 39 6.40 11.99 -8.02
CA GLN A 39 5.52 10.93 -7.54
C GLN A 39 5.25 9.86 -8.59
N GLN A 40 5.08 8.63 -8.13
CA GLN A 40 4.61 7.53 -8.97
C GLN A 40 3.79 6.52 -8.17
N ALA A 41 2.83 5.90 -8.85
CA ALA A 41 2.00 4.83 -8.33
C ALA A 41 2.53 3.47 -8.78
N VAL A 42 2.44 2.49 -7.88
CA VAL A 42 2.71 1.08 -8.15
C VAL A 42 1.55 0.22 -7.70
N GLN A 43 1.20 -0.77 -8.51
CA GLN A 43 0.15 -1.71 -8.16
C GLN A 43 0.66 -2.70 -7.10
N VAL A 44 -0.06 -2.79 -5.99
CA VAL A 44 0.30 -3.63 -4.85
C VAL A 44 -0.55 -4.90 -4.80
N VAL A 45 -1.86 -4.74 -5.04
CA VAL A 45 -2.79 -5.87 -5.18
C VAL A 45 -3.35 -5.83 -6.60
N ALA A 46 -3.05 -6.87 -7.36
CA ALA A 46 -3.48 -7.02 -8.74
C ALA A 46 -5.02 -7.19 -8.84
N PRO A 47 -5.62 -6.74 -9.96
CA PRO A 47 -7.02 -6.97 -10.21
C PRO A 47 -7.23 -8.44 -10.53
N ASP A 48 -8.47 -8.91 -10.38
CA ASP A 48 -8.82 -10.29 -10.71
C ASP A 48 -10.11 -10.32 -11.51
N SER A 49 -10.15 -11.19 -12.51
CA SER A 49 -11.31 -11.42 -13.36
C SER A 49 -12.28 -12.43 -12.77
N ALA A 50 -11.90 -13.14 -11.68
CA ALA A 50 -12.79 -14.07 -10.99
C ALA A 50 -14.04 -13.35 -10.44
N GLN A 51 -15.19 -13.99 -10.61
CA GLN A 51 -16.44 -13.44 -10.12
C GLN A 51 -16.58 -13.62 -8.61
N GLY A 52 -16.74 -12.49 -7.92
CA GLY A 52 -17.14 -12.38 -6.53
C GLY A 52 -16.19 -11.50 -5.72
N MET A 53 -16.35 -11.53 -4.40
CA MET A 53 -15.77 -10.52 -3.51
C MET A 53 -14.58 -11.08 -2.75
N ARG A 54 -13.40 -10.50 -2.98
CA ARG A 54 -12.20 -10.77 -2.20
C ARG A 54 -12.08 -9.75 -1.08
N LYS A 55 -11.68 -10.17 0.12
CA LYS A 55 -11.47 -9.25 1.24
C LYS A 55 -10.00 -9.14 1.57
N VAL A 56 -9.44 -7.94 1.37
CA VAL A 56 -8.04 -7.63 1.68
C VAL A 56 -7.94 -6.97 3.06
N LYS A 57 -7.00 -7.45 3.86
CA LYS A 57 -6.74 -6.97 5.22
C LYS A 57 -5.24 -6.90 5.51
N HIS A 58 -4.90 -6.07 6.51
CA HIS A 58 -3.58 -6.05 7.14
C HIS A 58 -2.42 -5.79 6.17
N LEU A 59 -2.65 -4.96 5.15
CA LEU A 59 -1.60 -4.46 4.26
C LEU A 59 -0.49 -3.84 5.10
N THR A 60 0.71 -4.40 4.97
CA THR A 60 1.92 -3.95 5.63
C THR A 60 2.98 -3.76 4.56
N VAL A 61 3.43 -2.53 4.39
CA VAL A 61 4.48 -2.18 3.45
C VAL A 61 5.79 -2.09 4.22
N ASN A 62 6.83 -2.72 3.68
CA ASN A 62 8.22 -2.45 4.05
C ASN A 62 8.89 -1.89 2.81
N LEU A 63 9.58 -0.76 2.94
CA LEU A 63 10.30 -0.19 1.82
C LEU A 63 11.66 0.35 2.26
N THR A 64 12.51 0.53 1.27
CA THR A 64 13.84 1.12 1.40
C THR A 64 14.06 2.06 0.25
N LEU A 65 14.68 3.19 0.52
CA LEU A 65 15.11 4.14 -0.48
C LEU A 65 16.58 3.85 -0.83
N ARG A 66 16.88 3.77 -2.12
CA ARG A 66 18.25 3.65 -2.65
C ARG A 66 18.54 4.88 -3.50
N ASN A 67 19.78 5.35 -3.44
CA ASN A 67 20.27 6.54 -4.16
C ASN A 67 19.54 7.83 -3.73
N ALA A 68 19.42 8.05 -2.42
CA ALA A 68 18.94 9.29 -1.85
C ALA A 68 19.92 9.81 -0.80
N ASN A 69 19.96 11.13 -0.64
CA ASN A 69 20.65 11.78 0.47
C ASN A 69 19.74 11.85 1.70
N ASN A 70 20.36 12.15 2.84
CA ASN A 70 19.77 12.03 4.17
C ASN A 70 18.73 13.12 4.56
N GLU A 71 18.04 13.71 3.58
CA GLU A 71 17.10 14.84 3.80
C GLU A 71 15.84 14.75 2.92
N ILE A 72 15.52 13.57 2.38
CA ILE A 72 14.35 13.40 1.50
C ILE A 72 13.16 12.83 2.27
N GLU A 73 12.11 13.62 2.43
CA GLU A 73 10.83 13.14 2.97
C GLU A 73 10.04 12.37 1.90
N LEU A 74 9.59 11.16 2.23
CA LEU A 74 8.74 10.35 1.36
C LEU A 74 7.27 10.44 1.79
N PHE A 75 6.45 11.02 0.94
CA PHE A 75 5.00 11.03 1.05
C PHE A 75 4.46 9.74 0.45
N TRP A 76 3.51 9.10 1.11
CA TRP A 76 2.90 7.88 0.59
C TRP A 76 1.41 7.80 0.87
N ALA A 77 0.69 7.11 -0.02
CA ALA A 77 -0.71 6.80 0.12
C ALA A 77 -1.03 5.40 -0.43
N LEU A 78 -1.77 4.62 0.35
CA LEU A 78 -2.42 3.39 -0.12
C LEU A 78 -3.83 3.71 -0.58
N VAL A 79 -4.13 3.41 -1.84
CA VAL A 79 -5.36 3.82 -2.50
C VAL A 79 -6.05 2.61 -3.12
N PHE A 80 -7.35 2.48 -2.86
CA PHE A 80 -8.24 1.57 -3.55
C PHE A 80 -8.68 2.18 -4.88
N VAL A 81 -8.52 1.43 -5.96
CA VAL A 81 -8.86 1.89 -7.32
C VAL A 81 -9.92 0.95 -7.90
N PRO A 82 -11.13 1.46 -8.20
CA PRO A 82 -12.17 0.68 -8.85
C PRO A 82 -11.75 0.23 -10.26
N GLN A 83 -12.38 -0.83 -10.76
CA GLN A 83 -12.18 -1.30 -12.14
C GLN A 83 -12.33 -0.16 -13.16
N GLY A 84 -11.38 -0.06 -14.10
CA GLY A 84 -11.41 0.89 -15.21
C GLY A 84 -10.90 2.30 -14.88
N TYR A 85 -10.50 2.55 -13.63
CA TYR A 85 -9.89 3.81 -13.21
C TYR A 85 -8.38 3.66 -13.00
N THR A 86 -7.69 4.79 -13.03
CA THR A 86 -6.28 4.90 -12.65
C THR A 86 -6.16 5.69 -11.34
N PRO A 87 -5.13 5.44 -10.51
CA PRO A 87 -4.90 6.24 -9.32
C PRO A 87 -4.58 7.70 -9.71
N ASN A 88 -5.22 8.65 -9.05
CA ASN A 88 -4.93 10.07 -9.21
C ASN A 88 -3.56 10.42 -8.61
N ALA A 89 -2.99 11.54 -9.03
CA ALA A 89 -1.80 12.09 -8.38
C ALA A 89 -2.14 12.62 -6.97
N MET A 90 -1.21 12.53 -6.03
CA MET A 90 -1.33 13.20 -4.74
C MET A 90 -1.36 14.72 -4.93
N TYR A 91 -2.09 15.40 -4.04
CA TYR A 91 -2.35 16.85 -4.06
C TYR A 91 -2.93 17.37 -5.38
N SER A 92 -3.72 16.55 -6.09
CA SER A 92 -4.30 16.90 -7.39
C SER A 92 -5.23 18.11 -7.39
N VAL A 93 -5.84 18.43 -6.24
CA VAL A 93 -6.78 19.56 -6.13
C VAL A 93 -6.04 20.88 -5.89
N THR A 94 -5.01 20.87 -5.04
CA THR A 94 -4.30 22.08 -4.63
C THR A 94 -3.08 22.38 -5.50
N GLY A 95 -2.54 21.37 -6.20
CA GLY A 95 -1.36 21.52 -7.07
C GLY A 95 -0.05 21.78 -6.31
N SER A 96 -0.07 21.68 -4.98
CA SER A 96 1.08 21.91 -4.09
C SER A 96 0.94 21.05 -2.84
N VAL A 97 2.03 20.86 -2.09
CA VAL A 97 2.12 20.05 -0.85
C VAL A 97 1.44 20.76 0.33
N SER A 98 0.20 21.18 0.12
CA SER A 98 -0.67 21.85 1.08
C SER A 98 -2.11 21.48 0.78
N GLY A 99 -2.89 21.11 1.80
CA GLY A 99 -4.29 20.70 1.66
C GLY A 99 -4.52 19.20 1.60
N SER A 100 -5.56 18.77 0.88
CA SER A 100 -5.97 17.35 0.82
C SER A 100 -4.98 16.52 0.00
N LEU A 101 -4.52 15.41 0.58
CA LEU A 101 -3.52 14.54 -0.03
C LEU A 101 -4.03 13.83 -1.29
N TYR A 102 -5.28 13.36 -1.29
CA TYR A 102 -5.82 12.57 -2.40
C TYR A 102 -7.34 12.75 -2.47
N GLU A 103 -7.87 12.95 -3.68
CA GLU A 103 -9.31 13.05 -3.92
C GLU A 103 -9.78 12.09 -5.02
N PRO A 104 -10.91 11.37 -4.84
CA PRO A 104 -11.77 11.35 -3.64
C PRO A 104 -11.14 10.64 -2.42
N ASN A 105 -11.20 11.28 -1.24
CA ASN A 105 -10.60 10.72 -0.01
C ASN A 105 -11.18 9.35 0.41
N GLN A 106 -12.40 9.01 -0.02
CA GLN A 106 -13.01 7.69 0.26
C GLN A 106 -12.21 6.48 -0.26
N PHE A 107 -11.31 6.71 -1.23
CA PHE A 107 -10.46 5.69 -1.81
C PHE A 107 -9.14 5.51 -1.05
N VAL A 108 -8.78 6.44 -0.18
CA VAL A 108 -7.59 6.31 0.66
C VAL A 108 -7.82 5.26 1.74
N MET A 109 -6.87 4.34 1.88
CA MET A 109 -6.86 3.31 2.91
C MET A 109 -5.96 3.70 4.07
N ASN A 110 -4.80 4.27 3.75
CA ASN A 110 -3.88 4.87 4.71
C ASN A 110 -2.92 5.80 3.97
N CYS A 111 -2.32 6.74 4.67
CA CYS A 111 -1.33 7.66 4.13
C CYS A 111 -0.38 8.17 5.22
N GLY A 112 0.73 8.77 4.82
CA GLY A 112 1.66 9.41 5.74
C GLY A 112 2.91 9.94 5.06
N ILE A 113 3.85 10.36 5.89
CA ILE A 113 5.19 10.79 5.51
C ILE A 113 6.17 9.91 6.27
N VAL A 114 7.25 9.51 5.62
CA VAL A 114 8.33 8.75 6.22
C VAL A 114 9.66 9.41 5.91
N ASP A 115 10.49 9.51 6.95
CA ASP A 115 11.89 9.88 6.86
C ASP A 115 12.71 8.60 6.61
N PRO A 116 13.42 8.49 5.47
CA PRO A 116 14.26 7.36 5.15
C PRO A 116 15.43 7.11 6.11
N ASP A 117 15.88 8.12 6.85
CA ASP A 117 17.04 8.02 7.75
C ASP A 117 16.67 7.57 9.16
N ALA A 118 15.38 7.61 9.50
CA ALA A 118 14.87 7.23 10.82
C ALA A 118 14.86 5.71 11.09
N GLY A 119 15.35 4.89 10.14
CA GLY A 119 15.48 3.44 10.28
C GLY A 119 14.54 2.66 9.36
N PRO A 120 14.23 1.38 9.67
CA PRO A 120 13.43 0.54 8.79
C PRO A 120 12.03 1.12 8.54
N ILE A 121 11.74 1.45 7.29
CA ILE A 121 10.46 2.06 6.91
C ILE A 121 9.40 0.97 6.80
N ARG A 122 8.49 0.94 7.79
CA ARG A 122 7.35 0.04 7.84
C ARG A 122 6.08 0.78 8.22
N PHE A 123 5.03 0.60 7.42
CA PHE A 123 3.71 1.10 7.75
C PHE A 123 2.63 0.07 7.44
N ARG A 124 1.50 0.17 8.17
CA ARG A 124 0.39 -0.77 8.10
C ARG A 124 -0.91 -0.03 7.88
N SER A 125 -1.76 -0.53 6.98
CA SER A 125 -3.14 -0.04 6.85
C SER A 125 -4.03 -0.64 7.94
N PRO A 126 -4.78 0.19 8.72
CA PRO A 126 -5.78 -0.31 9.65
C PRO A 126 -7.06 -0.73 8.93
N ILE A 127 -7.34 -0.17 7.75
CA ILE A 127 -8.59 -0.39 7.01
C ILE A 127 -8.48 -1.64 6.14
N SER A 128 -9.56 -2.42 6.16
CA SER A 128 -9.78 -3.54 5.25
C SER A 128 -10.68 -3.11 4.10
N ARG A 129 -10.47 -3.66 2.90
CA ARG A 129 -11.34 -3.39 1.74
C ARG A 129 -11.86 -4.68 1.14
N ASN A 130 -13.08 -4.58 0.61
CA ASN A 130 -13.65 -5.59 -0.25
C ASN A 130 -13.28 -5.19 -1.69
N LEU A 131 -12.65 -6.10 -2.42
CA LEU A 131 -12.31 -5.95 -3.84
C LEU A 131 -13.26 -6.81 -4.64
N ASN A 132 -13.99 -6.20 -5.56
CA ASN A 132 -14.75 -6.93 -6.57
C ASN A 132 -13.84 -7.29 -7.75
N SER A 133 -14.41 -7.93 -8.77
CA SER A 133 -13.69 -8.20 -10.00
C SER A 133 -13.18 -6.89 -10.63
N GLY A 134 -11.91 -6.87 -11.03
CA GLY A 134 -11.26 -5.71 -11.63
C GLY A 134 -10.79 -4.62 -10.66
N ASP A 135 -11.17 -4.68 -9.37
CA ASP A 135 -10.71 -3.71 -8.37
C ASP A 135 -9.26 -4.02 -7.95
N SER A 136 -8.50 -2.97 -7.65
CA SER A 136 -7.08 -3.10 -7.28
C SER A 136 -6.67 -2.11 -6.20
N ILE A 137 -5.48 -2.31 -5.65
CA ILE A 137 -4.89 -1.41 -4.64
C ILE A 137 -3.52 -0.96 -5.13
N TYR A 138 -3.31 0.35 -5.08
CA TYR A 138 -2.06 1.00 -5.45
C TYR A 138 -1.38 1.62 -4.22
N LEU A 139 -0.06 1.63 -4.25
CA LEU A 139 0.78 2.47 -3.40
C LEU A 139 1.29 3.62 -4.26
N ILE A 140 0.99 4.84 -3.84
CA ILE A 140 1.56 6.05 -4.43
C ILE A 140 2.66 6.51 -3.50
N VAL A 141 3.83 6.82 -4.05
CA VAL A 141 4.94 7.39 -3.31
C VAL A 141 5.40 8.65 -4.04
N GLY A 142 5.71 9.68 -3.28
CA GLY A 142 6.26 10.94 -3.80
C GLY A 142 7.33 11.52 -2.88
N ALA A 143 8.21 12.31 -3.45
CA ALA A 143 9.23 13.07 -2.72
C ALA A 143 9.14 14.55 -3.09
N THR A 144 9.48 15.44 -2.17
CA THR A 144 9.54 16.90 -2.42
C THR A 144 10.78 17.30 -3.20
N ASP A 145 11.87 16.55 -3.07
CA ASP A 145 13.13 16.80 -3.75
C ASP A 145 13.67 15.53 -4.43
N LEU A 146 14.43 15.71 -5.51
CA LEU A 146 15.22 14.67 -6.16
C LEU A 146 16.69 15.01 -6.07
N PHE A 147 17.50 14.01 -5.74
CA PHE A 147 18.93 14.20 -5.70
C PHE A 147 19.62 13.87 -7.03
N GLY A 148 20.29 14.85 -7.63
CA GLY A 148 21.34 14.66 -8.64
C GLY A 148 20.91 14.03 -9.99
N ALA A 149 21.89 13.60 -10.79
CA ALA A 149 21.71 13.13 -12.16
C ALA A 149 21.04 11.74 -12.31
N SER A 150 20.48 11.16 -11.24
CA SER A 150 19.86 9.82 -11.27
C SER A 150 18.63 9.77 -10.37
N ALA A 151 17.53 9.29 -10.92
CA ALA A 151 16.27 9.18 -10.20
C ALA A 151 16.37 8.21 -9.00
N PRO A 152 15.82 8.57 -7.82
CA PRO A 152 15.84 7.72 -6.65
C PRO A 152 14.98 6.47 -6.89
N ILE A 153 15.47 5.34 -6.37
CA ILE A 153 14.85 4.03 -6.56
C ILE A 153 14.30 3.57 -5.22
N ILE A 154 13.01 3.25 -5.20
CA ILE A 154 12.32 2.71 -4.03
C ILE A 154 12.06 1.24 -4.28
N ASN A 155 12.59 0.41 -3.38
CA ASN A 155 12.35 -1.02 -3.39
C ASN A 155 11.53 -1.37 -2.14
N GLY A 156 10.59 -2.28 -2.29
CA GLY A 156 9.79 -2.69 -1.15
C GLY A 156 9.03 -3.99 -1.38
N ILE A 157 8.42 -4.45 -0.30
CA ILE A 157 7.53 -5.60 -0.28
C ILE A 157 6.28 -5.20 0.48
N VAL A 158 5.13 -5.54 -0.08
CA VAL A 158 3.86 -5.45 0.63
C VAL A 158 3.38 -6.84 0.97
N ARG A 159 3.05 -7.05 2.24
CA ARG A 159 2.40 -8.25 2.75
C ARG A 159 0.94 -7.94 3.07
N TYR A 160 0.03 -8.82 2.70
CA TYR A 160 -1.39 -8.67 3.01
C TYR A 160 -2.07 -10.02 3.18
N ALA A 161 -3.24 -10.02 3.81
CA ALA A 161 -4.12 -11.18 3.89
C ALA A 161 -5.30 -10.97 2.94
N ILE A 162 -5.58 -11.96 2.09
CA ILE A 162 -6.66 -11.92 1.10
C ILE A 162 -7.46 -13.22 1.15
N THR A 163 -8.78 -13.13 0.98
CA THR A 163 -9.59 -14.33 0.79
C THR A 163 -9.45 -14.82 -0.64
N LEU A 164 -9.03 -16.07 -0.82
CA LEU A 164 -9.08 -16.74 -2.11
C LEU A 164 -10.54 -17.11 -2.42
N GLN A 165 -10.95 -17.00 -3.69
CA GLN A 165 -12.23 -17.52 -4.17
C GLN A 165 -12.07 -18.95 -4.66
#